data_AF-A0A9D5V9K5-F1
#
_entry.id   AF-A0A9D5V9K5-F1
#
_cell.length_a   1.000
_cell.length_b   1.000
_cell.length_c   1.000
_cell.angle_alpha   90.00
_cell.angle_beta   90.00
_cell.angle_gamma   90.00
#
_symmetry.space_group_name_H-M   'P 1'
#
loop_
_entity.id
_entity.type
_entity.pdbx_description
1 polymer ?
#
loop_
_entity_poly.entity_id
_entity_poly.type
_entity_poly.pdbx_seq_one_letter_code
_entity_poly.pdbx_strand_id
1 'polypeptide(L)'
;MLLPNRMTIPVIRDRLRELAEEHDIEELRDLANHMYRQNIKGRRAPVTSAPSTPQLRRDIRAYARLHPNASNQEIGNFFGVNPGRVSEALEG
;
A
#
# COMPACT_ATOMS: atom_id res chain seq x y z
N MET A 1 33.33 -9.41 -8.93
CA MET A 1 32.47 -8.21 -9.04
C MET A 1 31.59 -8.15 -7.81
N LEU A 2 31.58 -7.04 -7.07
CA LEU A 2 30.67 -6.84 -5.93
C LEU A 2 29.28 -6.53 -6.46
N LEU A 3 28.26 -7.20 -5.91
CA LEU A 3 26.87 -7.03 -6.33
C LEU A 3 26.38 -5.59 -6.03
N PRO A 4 25.55 -4.99 -6.91
CA PRO A 4 25.07 -3.63 -6.73
C PRO A 4 24.22 -3.53 -5.45
N ASN A 5 24.42 -2.45 -4.68
CA ASN A 5 23.82 -2.19 -3.36
C ASN A 5 22.28 -1.97 -3.37
N ARG A 6 21.59 -2.35 -4.47
CA ARG A 6 20.14 -2.16 -4.68
C ARG A 6 19.50 -3.33 -5.46
N MET A 7 19.93 -4.57 -5.24
CA MET A 7 19.19 -5.71 -5.81
C MET A 7 17.84 -5.85 -5.10
N THR A 8 16.78 -6.04 -5.89
CA THR A 8 15.46 -6.35 -5.34
C THR A 8 15.41 -7.81 -4.87
N ILE A 9 14.49 -8.15 -3.96
CA ILE A 9 14.32 -9.54 -3.49
C ILE A 9 14.15 -10.54 -4.65
N PRO A 10 13.35 -10.26 -5.71
CA PRO A 10 13.30 -11.13 -6.89
C PRO A 10 14.67 -11.36 -7.53
N VAL A 11 15.46 -10.31 -7.75
CA VAL A 11 16.77 -10.41 -8.40
C VAL A 11 17.76 -11.20 -7.53
N ILE A 12 17.73 -11.01 -6.21
CA ILE A 12 18.57 -11.79 -5.28
C ILE A 12 18.19 -13.27 -5.32
N ARG A 13 16.89 -13.59 -5.30
CA ARG A 13 16.40 -14.96 -5.39
C ARG A 13 16.85 -15.64 -6.68
N ASP A 14 16.73 -14.94 -7.81
CA ASP A 14 17.12 -15.49 -9.10
C ASP A 14 18.64 -15.75 -9.11
N ARG A 15 19.44 -14.83 -8.57
CA ARG A 15 20.90 -15.03 -8.43
C ARG A 15 21.26 -16.21 -7.52
N LEU A 16 20.50 -16.45 -6.45
CA LEU A 16 20.72 -17.61 -5.58
C LEU A 16 20.43 -18.93 -6.29
N ARG A 17 19.41 -18.98 -7.17
CA ARG A 17 19.11 -20.17 -7.99
C ARG A 17 20.21 -20.44 -9.01
N GLU A 18 20.69 -19.40 -9.69
CA GLU A 18 21.82 -19.51 -10.62
C GLU A 18 23.06 -20.08 -9.92
N LEU A 19 23.41 -19.57 -8.73
CA LEU A 19 24.55 -20.07 -7.95
C LEU A 19 24.33 -21.50 -7.45
N ALA A 20 23.10 -21.87 -7.10
CA ALA A 20 22.77 -23.23 -6.71
C ALA A 20 23.00 -24.23 -7.85
N GLU A 21 22.63 -23.86 -9.08
CA GLU A 21 22.82 -24.69 -10.28
C GLU A 21 24.29 -24.72 -10.73
N GLU A 22 24.97 -23.57 -10.72
CA GLU A 22 26.38 -23.45 -11.13
C GLU A 22 27.33 -24.26 -10.25
N HIS A 23 27.04 -24.32 -8.95
CA HIS A 23 27.91 -24.94 -7.96
C HIS A 23 27.35 -26.23 -7.34
N ASP A 24 26.17 -26.69 -7.79
CA ASP A 24 25.44 -27.85 -7.26
C ASP A 24 25.20 -27.77 -5.74
N ILE A 25 24.80 -26.59 -5.25
CA ILE A 25 24.55 -26.31 -3.83
C ILE A 25 23.05 -26.27 -3.55
N GLU A 26 22.50 -27.39 -3.11
CA GLU A 26 21.06 -27.54 -2.83
C GLU A 26 20.53 -26.56 -1.78
N GLU A 27 21.34 -26.23 -0.76
CA GLU A 27 20.96 -25.25 0.28
C GLU A 27 20.61 -23.87 -0.29
N LEU A 28 21.33 -23.40 -1.33
CA LEU A 28 21.03 -22.13 -1.97
C LEU A 28 19.68 -22.16 -2.71
N ARG A 29 19.33 -23.31 -3.30
CA ARG A 29 18.04 -23.53 -3.95
C ARG A 29 16.90 -23.49 -2.93
N ASP A 30 17.10 -24.11 -1.76
CA ASP A 30 16.13 -24.09 -0.68
C ASP A 30 15.92 -22.68 -0.10
N LEU A 31 17.01 -21.96 0.17
CA LEU A 31 16.94 -20.57 0.63
C LEU A 31 16.18 -19.67 -0.35
N ALA A 32 16.45 -19.81 -1.66
CA ALA A 32 15.73 -19.06 -2.69
C ALA A 32 14.20 -19.33 -2.65
N ASN A 33 13.79 -20.56 -2.34
CA ASN A 33 12.38 -20.94 -2.23
C ASN A 33 11.70 -20.36 -0.97
N HIS A 34 12.45 -20.04 0.07
CA HIS A 34 11.93 -19.39 1.27
C HIS A 34 11.78 -17.86 1.15
N MET A 35 12.29 -17.25 0.08
CA MET A 35 12.24 -15.79 -0.12
C MET A 35 10.91 -15.28 -0.69
N TYR A 36 9.92 -16.14 -0.93
CA TYR A 36 8.58 -15.67 -1.28
C TYR A 36 7.88 -15.08 -0.06
N ARG A 37 7.11 -14.02 -0.30
CA ARG A 37 6.25 -13.46 0.74
C ARG A 37 5.29 -14.54 1.21
N GLN A 38 5.28 -14.84 2.50
CA GLN A 38 4.26 -15.71 3.05
C GLN A 38 2.89 -15.05 2.85
N ASN A 39 2.01 -15.75 2.15
CA ASN A 39 0.61 -15.39 2.09
C ASN A 39 0.04 -15.60 3.49
N ILE A 40 0.03 -14.54 4.30
CA ILE A 40 -0.67 -14.55 5.57
C ILE A 40 -2.15 -14.77 5.25
N LYS A 41 -2.60 -16.03 5.38
CA LYS A 41 -4.02 -16.40 5.33
C LYS A 41 -4.66 -15.97 6.65
N GLY A 42 -4.67 -14.66 6.88
CA GLY A 42 -5.28 -14.02 8.04
C GLY A 42 -6.55 -13.29 7.61
N ARG A 43 -7.53 -13.23 8.52
CA ARG A 43 -8.69 -12.37 8.34
C ARG A 43 -8.19 -10.93 8.22
N ARG A 44 -8.47 -10.28 7.09
CA ARG A 44 -8.21 -8.83 6.95
C ARG A 44 -8.95 -8.11 8.07
N ALA A 45 -8.35 -7.05 8.61
CA ALA A 45 -9.06 -6.18 9.55
C ALA A 45 -10.40 -5.74 8.92
N PRO A 46 -11.48 -5.69 9.71
CA PRO A 46 -12.76 -5.24 9.20
C PRO A 46 -12.62 -3.83 8.62
N VAL A 47 -13.31 -3.56 7.51
CA VAL A 47 -13.37 -2.21 6.95
C VAL A 47 -14.15 -1.35 7.93
N THR A 48 -13.49 -0.38 8.55
CA THR A 48 -14.09 0.52 9.54
C THR A 48 -14.60 1.82 8.92
N SER A 49 -14.08 2.20 7.74
CA SER A 49 -14.45 3.44 7.08
C SER A 49 -15.72 3.30 6.25
N ALA A 50 -16.64 4.26 6.35
CA ALA A 50 -17.80 4.35 5.47
C ALA A 50 -17.38 4.41 3.98
N PRO A 51 -18.14 3.80 3.06
CA PRO A 51 -17.91 3.95 1.62
C PRO A 51 -17.98 5.41 1.19
N SER A 52 -17.06 5.87 0.34
CA SER A 52 -17.18 7.19 -0.29
C SER A 52 -18.29 7.14 -1.34
N THR A 53 -19.43 7.71 -1.01
CA THR A 53 -20.58 7.78 -1.91
C THR A 53 -20.50 9.04 -2.78
N PRO A 54 -21.09 9.05 -3.99
CA PRO A 54 -21.19 10.26 -4.80
C PRO A 54 -21.89 11.41 -4.06
N GLN A 55 -22.86 11.10 -3.19
CA GLN A 55 -23.56 12.09 -2.38
C GLN A 55 -22.61 12.72 -1.36
N LEU A 56 -21.86 11.90 -0.60
CA LEU A 56 -20.89 12.39 0.38
C LEU A 56 -19.85 13.32 -0.26
N ARG A 57 -19.38 13.01 -1.48
CA ARG A 57 -18.46 13.91 -2.22
C ARG A 57 -19.11 15.25 -2.57
N ARG A 58 -20.39 15.26 -2.96
CA ARG A 58 -21.13 16.49 -3.24
C ARG A 58 -21.28 17.34 -1.98
N ASP A 59 -21.59 16.70 -0.86
CA ASP A 59 -21.79 17.37 0.43
C ASP A 59 -20.48 17.96 0.96
N ILE A 60 -19.36 17.22 0.86
CA ILE A 60 -18.01 17.72 1.19
C ILE A 60 -17.66 18.94 0.35
N ARG A 61 -17.89 18.90 -0.97
CA ARG A 61 -17.60 20.04 -1.85
C ARG A 61 -18.50 21.25 -1.55
N ALA A 62 -19.77 21.03 -1.24
CA ALA A 62 -20.67 22.10 -0.85
C ALA A 62 -20.21 22.76 0.46
N TYR A 63 -19.84 21.95 1.46
CA TYR A 63 -19.31 22.42 2.73
C TYR A 63 -18.01 23.22 2.57
N ALA A 64 -17.04 22.70 1.80
CA ALA A 64 -15.77 23.40 1.56
C ALA A 64 -15.96 24.76 0.87
N ARG A 65 -16.96 24.90 -0.02
CA ARG A 65 -17.29 26.20 -0.64
C ARG A 65 -17.88 27.19 0.36
N LEU A 66 -18.69 26.72 1.31
CA LEU A 66 -19.27 27.55 2.36
C LEU A 66 -18.26 27.90 3.45
N HIS A 67 -17.22 27.07 3.62
CA HIS A 67 -16.18 27.20 4.62
C HIS A 67 -14.78 27.18 3.97
N PRO A 68 -14.39 28.22 3.21
CA PRO A 68 -13.16 28.22 2.41
C PRO A 68 -11.87 28.14 3.24
N ASN A 69 -11.94 28.45 4.53
CA ASN A 69 -10.81 28.39 5.46
C ASN A 69 -10.78 27.09 6.28
N ALA A 70 -11.77 26.20 6.13
CA ALA A 70 -11.78 24.93 6.84
C ALA A 70 -10.69 24.01 6.28
N SER A 71 -9.86 23.50 7.16
CA SER A 71 -8.87 22.48 6.84
C SER A 71 -9.55 21.15 6.48
N ASN A 72 -8.85 20.32 5.71
CA ASN A 72 -9.30 18.95 5.40
C ASN A 72 -9.55 18.12 6.67
N GLN A 73 -8.87 18.44 7.77
CA GLN A 73 -9.08 17.78 9.06
C GLN A 73 -10.40 18.19 9.70
N GLU A 74 -10.74 19.48 9.70
CA GLU A 74 -12.03 19.98 10.21
C GLU A 74 -13.20 19.45 9.39
N ILE A 75 -13.08 19.45 8.06
CA ILE A 75 -14.09 18.88 7.16
C ILE A 75 -14.22 17.37 7.40
N GLY A 76 -13.09 16.66 7.56
CA GLY A 76 -13.07 15.23 7.86
C GLY A 76 -13.79 14.91 9.18
N ASN A 77 -13.54 15.69 10.22
CA ASN A 77 -14.21 15.54 11.52
C ASN A 77 -15.72 15.78 11.40
N PHE A 78 -16.15 16.79 10.63
CA PHE A 78 -17.56 17.09 10.42
C PHE A 78 -18.31 15.94 9.72
N PHE A 79 -17.70 15.33 8.71
CA PHE A 79 -18.30 14.24 7.93
C PHE A 79 -17.96 12.82 8.44
N GLY A 80 -17.16 12.70 9.50
CA GLY A 80 -16.71 11.41 10.02
C GLY A 80 -15.81 10.63 9.05
N VAL A 81 -14.99 11.32 8.26
CA VAL A 81 -14.09 10.73 7.26
C VAL A 81 -12.64 11.15 7.46
N ASN A 82 -11.70 10.33 7.00
CA ASN A 82 -10.28 10.69 7.03
C ASN A 82 -9.99 11.89 6.11
N PRO A 83 -9.06 12.79 6.49
CA PRO A 83 -8.71 13.98 5.70
C PRO A 83 -8.28 13.67 4.26
N GLY A 84 -7.63 12.52 4.03
CA GLY A 84 -7.28 12.08 2.67
C GLY A 84 -8.50 11.90 1.77
N ARG A 85 -9.63 11.42 2.31
CA ARG A 85 -10.89 11.27 1.56
C ARG A 85 -11.54 12.61 1.24
N VAL A 86 -11.29 13.61 2.07
CA VAL A 86 -11.69 14.99 1.79
C VAL A 86 -10.88 15.53 0.62
N SER A 87 -9.56 15.35 0.60
CA SER A 87 -8.70 15.73 -0.53
C SER A 87 -9.17 15.08 -1.83
N GLU A 88 -9.41 13.77 -1.82
CA GLU A 88 -9.94 13.03 -2.98
C GLU A 88 -11.30 13.59 -3.46
N ALA A 89 -12.17 14.00 -2.54
CA ALA A 89 -13.49 14.56 -2.88
C ALA A 89 -13.42 15.98 -3.47
N LEU A 90 -12.36 16.73 -3.15
CA LEU A 90 -12.12 18.10 -3.63
C LEU A 90 -11.36 18.12 -4.96
N GLU A 91 -10.44 17.17 -5.18
CA GLU A 91 -9.63 17.06 -6.41
C GLU A 91 -10.38 16.40 -7.58
N GLY A 92 -11.44 15.62 -7.30
CA GLY A 92 -12.26 14.93 -8.30
C GLY A 92 -13.59 15.60 -8.63
#